data_AF-A0A930SG00-F1
#
_entry.id   AF-A0A930SG00-F1
#
_cell.length_a   1.000
_cell.length_b   1.000
_cell.length_c   1.000
_cell.angle_alpha   90.00
_cell.angle_beta   90.00
_cell.angle_gamma   90.00
#
_symmetry.space_group_name_H-M   'P 1'
#
loop_
_entity.id
_entity.type
_entity.pdbx_description
1 polymer ?
#
loop_
_entity_poly.entity_id
_entity_poly.type
_entity_poly.pdbx_seq_one_letter_code
_entity_poly.pdbx_strand_id
1 'polypeptide(L)' 'MINIRPVSDLRNKFPEVEETVITTNSPVFLTKNGYGTMVLM' A
#
# COMPACT_ATOMS: atom_id res chain seq x y z
N MET A 1 -5.02 -11.42 -4.84
CA MET A 1 -4.84 -11.41 -3.38
C MET A 1 -4.88 -9.95 -2.92
N ILE A 2 -5.55 -9.60 -1.84
CA ILE A 2 -5.69 -8.20 -1.41
C ILE A 2 -4.35 -7.74 -0.81
N ASN A 3 -3.77 -6.67 -1.35
CA ASN A 3 -2.53 -6.08 -0.82
C ASN A 3 -2.86 -5.08 0.29
N ILE A 4 -2.67 -5.47 1.55
CA ILE A 4 -2.88 -4.61 2.72
C ILE A 4 -1.52 -4.27 3.34
N ARG A 5 -1.21 -2.99 3.49
CA ARG A 5 0.06 -2.50 4.06
C ARG A 5 -0.17 -1.41 5.11
N PRO A 6 0.73 -1.22 6.10
CA PRO A 6 0.64 -0.10 7.01
C PRO A 6 1.00 1.21 6.28
N VAL A 7 0.37 2.32 6.66
CA VAL A 7 0.65 3.65 6.08
C VAL A 7 2.11 4.09 6.27
N SER A 8 2.83 3.52 7.25
CA SER A 8 4.26 3.74 7.45
C SER A 8 5.12 3.26 6.28
N ASP A 9 4.64 2.33 5.45
CA ASP A 9 5.37 1.85 4.28
C ASP A 9 5.55 2.95 3.24
N LEU A 10 4.66 3.95 3.18
CA LEU A 10 4.86 5.12 2.34
C LEU A 10 6.10 5.94 2.74
N ARG A 11 6.55 5.84 3.99
CA ARG A 11 7.77 6.49 4.47
C ARG A 11 8.99 5.59 4.33
N ASN A 12 8.83 4.34 4.74
CA ASN A 12 9.97 3.44 4.98
C ASN A 12 10.26 2.50 3.80
N LYS A 13 9.29 2.28 2.92
CA LYS A 13 9.31 1.26 1.85
C LYS A 13 8.62 1.75 0.58
N PHE A 14 8.69 3.07 0.31
CA PHE A 14 7.98 3.66 -0.81
C PHE A 14 8.28 2.98 -2.16
N PRO A 15 9.54 2.64 -2.51
CA PRO A 15 9.84 2.00 -3.79
C PRO A 15 9.12 0.65 -3.97
N GLU A 16 9.01 -0.16 -2.92
CA GLU A 16 8.31 -1.45 -2.98
C GLU A 16 6.80 -1.28 -3.17
N VAL A 17 6.22 -0.23 -2.55
CA VAL A 17 4.80 0.10 -2.68
C VAL A 17 4.51 0.60 -4.08
N GLU A 18 5.35 1.49 -4.62
CA GLU A 18 5.26 2.02 -5.97
C GLU A 18 5.39 0.89 -7.02
N GLU A 19 6.41 0.04 -6.90
CA GLU A 19 6.60 -1.10 -7.79
C GLU A 19 5.38 -2.02 -7.79
N THR A 20 4.81 -2.30 -6.61
CA THR A 20 3.59 -3.13 -6.50
C THR A 20 2.45 -2.51 -7.31
N VAL A 21 2.19 -1.22 -7.17
CA VAL A 21 1.09 -0.53 -7.87
C VAL A 21 1.30 -0.57 -9.39
N ILE A 22 2.49 -0.18 -9.85
CA ILE A 22 2.81 -0.04 -11.28
C ILE A 22 2.84 -1.41 -11.99
N THR A 23 3.46 -2.42 -11.37
CA THR A 23 3.67 -3.72 -12.03
C THR A 23 2.43 -4.60 -12.01
N THR A 24 1.64 -4.53 -10.93
CA THR A 24 0.49 -5.42 -10.75
C THR A 24 -0.82 -4.82 -11.23
N ASN A 25 -0.87 -3.50 -11.52
CA ASN A 25 -2.11 -2.75 -11.78
C ASN A 25 -3.20 -3.04 -10.72
N SER A 26 -2.78 -3.35 -9.49
CA SER A 26 -3.67 -3.75 -8.40
C SER A 26 -3.56 -2.75 -7.25
N PRO A 27 -4.69 -2.40 -6.61
CA PRO A 27 -4.68 -1.42 -5.54
C PRO A 27 -3.95 -1.92 -4.30
N VAL A 28 -3.29 -1.00 -3.60
CA VAL A 28 -2.72 -1.23 -2.26
C VAL A 28 -3.60 -0.54 -1.23
N PHE A 29 -4.16 -1.32 -0.32
CA PHE A 29 -4.99 -0.85 0.78
C PHE A 29 -4.10 -0.52 1.97
N LEU A 30 -4.14 0.73 2.42
CA LEU A 30 -3.36 1.19 3.55
C LEU A 30 -4.16 1.15 4.85
N THR A 31 -3.49 0.72 5.92
CA THR A 31 -4.03 0.74 7.28
C THR A 31 -3.23 1.65 8.20
N LYS A 32 -3.91 2.24 9.18
CA LYS A 32 -3.30 2.96 10.30
C LYS A 32 -3.84 2.36 11.59
N ASN A 33 -2.96 1.83 12.43
CA ASN A 33 -3.32 1.18 13.69
C ASN A 33 -4.41 0.09 13.54
N GLY A 34 -4.36 -0.70 12.46
CA GLY A 34 -5.31 -1.78 12.18
C GLY A 34 -6.59 -1.35 11.46
N TYR A 35 -6.82 -0.05 11.24
CA TYR A 35 -8.00 0.46 10.53
C TYR A 35 -7.65 0.88 9.11
N GLY A 36 -8.51 0.53 8.15
CA GLY A 36 -8.38 0.99 6.77
C GLY A 36 -8.44 2.51 6.69
N THR A 37 -7.54 3.14 5.92
CA THR A 37 -7.45 4.60 5.84
C THR A 37 -7.45 5.13 4.41
N MET A 38 -6.78 4.47 3.48
CA MET A 38 -6.57 4.97 2.12
C MET A 38 -6.35 3.80 1.16
N VAL A 39 -6.61 4.03 -0.13
CA VAL A 39 -6.28 3.12 -1.22
C VAL A 39 -5.34 3.85 -2.18
N LEU A 40 -4.27 3.16 -2.59
CA LEU A 40 -3.33 3.61 -3.62
C LEU A 40 -3.59 2.81 -4.91
N MET A 41 -3.62 3.48 -6.06
CA MET A 41 -3.91 2.92 -7.40
C MET A 41 -2.87 3.39 -8.41
#